data_AF-A0A6L8A3X6-F1
#
_entry.id   AF-A0A6L8A3X6-F1
#
_cell.length_a   1.000
_cell.length_b   1.000
_cell.length_c   1.000
_cell.angle_alpha   90.00
_cell.angle_beta   90.00
_cell.angle_gamma   90.00
#
_symmetry.space_group_name_H-M   'P 1'
#
loop_
_entity.id
_entity.type
_entity.pdbx_description
1 polymer ?
#
loop_
_entity_poly.entity_id
_entity_poly.type
_entity_poly.pdbx_seq_one_letter_code
_entity_poly.pdbx_strand_id
1 'polypeptide(L)'
;DLDQWIAAHMAPQATGPLPEAWIRAAEQLKCQLSANDQATVDVIQAEGGVTPWQLKRSTLEVLLERQGFIRLLDHLLKQVASAARREGLDLSSLTAVLPVGGTSCLPLVRRWLEQRLPGVPCCARQPLTAVAYGALALTPNVQVRDVLSRGVALRYWDRRQQAYCWHPLYWAGQPWPTESPLQIRLAPAHANQPALELVLAEVSADLRREVVFVDGQPQLVEEQSPAAGMNPWPTTFPPLPLPEQAQPGQDALLLAFSITDERHLHLQITSLLHGKHGKPGAELKGPLDLGPLR
;
A
#
# COMPACT_ATOMS: atom_id res chain seq x y z
N ASP A 1 12.86 -23.85 -9.17
CA ASP A 1 13.92 -23.84 -10.21
C ASP A 1 14.84 -22.63 -10.10
N LEU A 2 14.35 -21.40 -10.29
CA LEU A 2 15.21 -20.20 -10.24
C LEU A 2 16.00 -20.10 -8.92
N ASP A 3 15.34 -20.33 -7.79
CA ASP A 3 16.00 -20.26 -6.47
C ASP A 3 17.06 -21.36 -6.29
N GLN A 4 16.83 -22.54 -6.88
CA GLN A 4 17.83 -23.62 -6.88
C GLN A 4 19.04 -23.24 -7.73
N TRP A 5 18.84 -22.63 -8.91
CA TRP A 5 19.95 -22.16 -9.74
C TRP A 5 20.78 -21.07 -9.04
N ILE A 6 20.11 -20.14 -8.36
CA ILE A 6 20.77 -19.09 -7.59
C ILE A 6 21.56 -19.70 -6.44
N ALA A 7 20.95 -20.57 -5.64
CA ALA A 7 21.62 -21.22 -4.51
C ALA A 7 22.83 -22.06 -4.96
N ALA A 8 22.69 -22.83 -6.05
CA ALA A 8 23.81 -23.58 -6.63
C ALA A 8 24.92 -22.67 -7.15
N HIS A 9 24.58 -21.51 -7.72
CA HIS A 9 25.57 -20.52 -8.16
C HIS A 9 26.33 -19.88 -7.00
N MET A 10 25.64 -19.59 -5.89
CA MET A 10 26.25 -18.99 -4.69
C MET A 10 27.08 -19.99 -3.87
N ALA A 11 26.77 -21.29 -3.95
CA ALA A 11 27.47 -22.36 -3.25
C ALA A 11 27.99 -23.43 -4.24
N PRO A 12 28.96 -23.12 -5.12
CA PRO A 12 29.40 -24.03 -6.17
C PRO A 12 30.12 -25.28 -5.65
N GLN A 13 30.60 -25.25 -4.40
CA GLN A 13 31.28 -26.37 -3.74
C GLN A 13 30.31 -27.38 -3.11
N ALA A 14 29.02 -27.06 -3.06
CA ALA A 14 28.03 -27.91 -2.44
C ALA A 14 27.81 -29.18 -3.26
N THR A 15 27.98 -30.33 -2.63
CA THR A 15 27.72 -31.64 -3.24
C THR A 15 26.46 -32.24 -2.61
N GLY A 16 25.46 -32.53 -3.44
CA GLY A 16 24.17 -33.08 -2.98
C GLY A 16 23.04 -32.04 -2.87
N PRO A 17 21.94 -32.38 -2.19
CA PRO A 17 20.78 -31.50 -2.08
C PRO A 17 21.11 -30.24 -1.27
N LEU A 18 20.68 -29.08 -1.77
CA LEU A 18 20.96 -27.79 -1.15
C LEU A 18 20.11 -27.61 0.13
N PRO A 19 20.69 -27.09 1.23
CA PRO A 19 19.94 -26.77 2.44
C PRO A 19 18.77 -25.81 2.17
N GLU A 20 17.66 -26.00 2.88
CA GLU A 20 16.47 -25.15 2.74
C GLU A 20 16.77 -23.68 3.08
N ALA A 21 17.65 -23.43 4.04
CA ALA A 21 18.10 -22.08 4.39
C ALA A 21 18.73 -21.35 3.19
N TRP A 22 19.44 -22.08 2.32
CA TRP A 22 20.09 -21.53 1.14
C TRP A 22 19.09 -21.27 0.01
N ILE A 23 18.09 -22.14 -0.14
CA ILE A 23 16.99 -21.92 -1.08
C ILE A 23 16.18 -20.67 -0.69
N ARG A 24 15.89 -20.50 0.62
CA ARG A 24 15.23 -19.30 1.14
C ARG A 24 16.06 -18.03 0.92
N ALA A 25 17.37 -18.09 1.18
CA ALA A 25 18.25 -16.97 0.91
C ALA A 25 18.30 -16.60 -0.58
N ALA A 26 18.32 -17.61 -1.46
CA ALA A 26 18.25 -17.41 -2.90
C ALA A 26 16.93 -16.75 -3.35
N GLU A 27 15.80 -17.17 -2.77
CA GLU A 27 14.50 -16.53 -3.01
C GLU A 27 14.50 -15.07 -2.55
N GLN A 28 15.04 -14.77 -1.36
CA GLN A 28 15.16 -13.40 -0.86
C GLN A 28 16.02 -12.53 -1.78
N LEU A 29 17.18 -13.04 -2.25
CA LEU A 29 18.01 -12.36 -3.24
C LEU A 29 17.23 -12.08 -4.54
N LYS A 30 16.55 -13.10 -5.09
CA LYS A 30 15.72 -12.96 -6.31
C LYS A 30 14.64 -11.88 -6.15
N CYS A 31 13.93 -11.88 -5.03
CA CYS A 31 12.90 -10.90 -4.73
C CYS A 31 13.48 -9.50 -4.61
N GLN A 32 14.57 -9.31 -3.84
CA GLN A 32 15.24 -8.01 -3.73
C GLN A 32 15.78 -7.50 -5.07
N LEU A 33 16.34 -8.40 -5.90
CA LEU A 33 16.86 -8.06 -7.23
C LEU A 33 15.78 -7.71 -8.26
N SER A 34 14.52 -8.03 -7.97
CA SER A 34 13.40 -7.57 -8.80
C SER A 34 13.19 -6.05 -8.71
N ALA A 35 13.61 -5.43 -7.59
CA ALA A 35 13.53 -3.98 -7.37
C ALA A 35 14.91 -3.29 -7.40
N ASN A 36 15.98 -3.97 -6.98
CA ASN A 36 17.31 -3.39 -6.78
C ASN A 36 18.36 -3.99 -7.74
N ASP A 37 19.40 -3.22 -8.08
CA ASP A 37 20.49 -3.68 -8.95
C ASP A 37 21.46 -4.64 -8.24
N GLN A 38 21.48 -4.61 -6.91
CA GLN A 38 22.25 -5.49 -6.05
C GLN A 38 21.42 -5.85 -4.80
N ALA A 39 21.66 -7.04 -4.28
CA ALA A 39 21.04 -7.54 -3.06
C ALA A 39 22.09 -8.25 -2.19
N THR A 40 21.88 -8.18 -0.87
CA THR A 40 22.69 -8.87 0.13
C THR A 40 21.76 -9.56 1.12
N VAL A 41 22.01 -10.84 1.39
CA VAL A 41 21.22 -11.65 2.33
C VAL A 41 22.18 -12.46 3.19
N ASP A 42 21.97 -12.44 4.50
CA ASP A 42 22.74 -13.26 5.44
C ASP A 42 22.25 -14.71 5.41
N VAL A 43 23.18 -15.65 5.25
CA VAL A 43 22.88 -17.07 5.07
C VAL A 43 23.53 -17.88 6.16
N ILE A 44 22.72 -18.72 6.82
CA ILE A 44 23.19 -19.68 7.81
C ILE A 44 23.83 -20.86 7.06
N GLN A 45 25.09 -21.12 7.35
CA GLN A 45 25.86 -22.24 6.84
C GLN A 45 25.51 -23.52 7.61
N ALA A 46 25.73 -24.67 6.97
CA ALA A 46 25.50 -25.98 7.60
C ALA A 46 26.29 -26.15 8.91
N GLU A 47 27.43 -25.46 9.03
CA GLU A 47 28.33 -25.52 10.19
C GLU A 47 28.00 -24.48 11.27
N GLY A 48 26.85 -23.79 11.15
CA GLY A 48 26.33 -22.84 12.14
C GLY A 48 26.84 -21.40 12.01
N GLY A 49 27.80 -21.13 11.11
CA GLY A 49 28.26 -19.78 10.80
C GLY A 49 27.27 -18.99 9.94
N VAL A 50 27.31 -17.65 10.00
CA VAL A 50 26.54 -16.77 9.11
C VAL A 50 27.47 -16.14 8.09
N THR A 51 27.12 -16.22 6.81
CA THR A 51 27.87 -15.60 5.71
C THR A 51 26.95 -14.77 4.84
N PRO A 52 27.33 -13.53 4.47
CA PRO A 52 26.54 -12.72 3.56
C PRO A 52 26.68 -13.21 2.11
N TRP A 53 25.57 -13.50 1.46
CA TRP A 53 25.49 -13.69 0.02
C TRP A 53 25.20 -12.37 -0.66
N GLN A 54 25.98 -12.02 -1.67
CA GLN A 54 25.81 -10.80 -2.45
C GLN A 54 25.68 -11.15 -3.93
N LEU A 55 24.64 -10.62 -4.57
CA LEU A 55 24.39 -10.86 -5.98
C LEU A 55 23.95 -9.57 -6.67
N LYS A 56 24.45 -9.35 -7.89
CA LYS A 56 23.99 -8.27 -8.78
C LYS A 56 22.92 -8.78 -9.73
N ARG A 57 21.97 -7.93 -10.10
CA ARG A 57 20.90 -8.25 -11.06
C ARG A 57 21.49 -8.72 -12.39
N SER A 58 22.52 -8.04 -12.89
CA SER A 58 23.20 -8.44 -14.13
C SER A 58 23.75 -9.87 -14.08
N THR A 59 24.29 -10.28 -12.93
CA THR A 59 24.81 -11.65 -12.74
C THR A 59 23.68 -12.67 -12.71
N LEU A 60 22.57 -12.36 -12.03
CA LEU A 60 21.37 -13.19 -12.04
C LEU A 60 20.86 -13.38 -13.47
N GLU A 61 20.76 -12.31 -14.25
CA GLU A 61 20.25 -12.38 -15.62
C GLU A 61 21.13 -13.26 -16.52
N VAL A 62 22.45 -13.12 -16.43
CA VAL A 62 23.40 -14.00 -17.13
C VAL A 62 23.25 -15.46 -16.69
N LEU A 63 23.02 -15.72 -15.40
CA LEU A 63 22.76 -17.06 -14.90
C LEU A 63 21.47 -17.64 -15.52
N LEU A 64 20.37 -16.88 -15.52
CA LEU A 64 19.09 -17.32 -16.09
C LEU A 64 19.21 -17.60 -17.59
N GLU A 65 19.93 -16.76 -18.34
CA GLU A 65 20.21 -16.98 -19.75
C GLU A 65 21.00 -18.26 -20.00
N ARG A 66 22.08 -18.49 -19.23
CA ARG A 66 22.91 -19.70 -19.31
C ARG A 66 22.09 -20.96 -19.02
N GLN A 67 21.20 -20.91 -18.04
CA GLN A 67 20.29 -22.01 -17.70
C GLN A 67 19.14 -22.19 -18.70
N GLY A 68 19.07 -21.35 -19.74
CA GLY A 68 18.10 -21.49 -20.83
C GLY A 68 16.72 -20.92 -20.53
N PHE A 69 16.57 -20.08 -19.50
CA PHE A 69 15.29 -19.47 -19.14
C PHE A 69 14.66 -18.71 -20.32
N ILE A 70 15.44 -17.86 -21.02
CA ILE A 70 14.94 -17.12 -22.19
C ILE A 70 14.57 -18.06 -23.35
N ARG A 71 15.35 -19.12 -23.56
CA ARG A 71 15.06 -20.13 -24.60
C ARG A 71 13.74 -20.85 -24.33
N LEU A 72 13.46 -21.15 -23.06
CA LEU A 72 12.18 -21.73 -22.65
C LEU A 72 11.02 -20.77 -22.93
N LEU A 73 11.15 -19.50 -22.54
CA LEU A 73 10.12 -18.48 -22.81
C LEU A 73 9.86 -18.32 -24.32
N ASP A 74 10.92 -18.27 -25.13
CA ASP A 74 10.81 -18.21 -26.60
C ASP A 74 10.09 -19.44 -27.17
N HIS A 75 10.34 -20.63 -26.63
CA HIS A 75 9.66 -21.85 -27.05
C HIS A 75 8.16 -21.80 -26.71
N LEU A 76 7.82 -21.40 -25.47
CA LEU A 76 6.44 -21.28 -25.03
C LEU A 76 5.66 -20.23 -25.85
N LEU A 77 6.27 -19.08 -26.14
CA LEU A 77 5.64 -18.06 -26.97
C LEU A 77 5.37 -18.57 -28.39
N LYS A 78 6.30 -19.33 -28.99
CA LYS A 78 6.09 -19.96 -30.31
C LYS A 78 4.95 -20.97 -30.30
N GLN A 79 4.81 -21.75 -29.22
CA GLN A 79 3.69 -22.68 -29.07
C GLN A 79 2.35 -21.94 -29.02
N VAL A 80 2.27 -20.86 -28.23
CA VAL A 80 1.07 -20.00 -28.15
C VAL A 80 0.76 -19.37 -29.51
N ALA A 81 1.77 -18.83 -30.20
CA ALA A 81 1.61 -18.25 -31.53
C ALA A 81 1.08 -19.27 -32.56
N SER A 82 1.62 -20.50 -32.53
CA SER A 82 1.16 -21.58 -33.40
C SER A 82 -0.28 -21.97 -33.11
N ALA A 83 -0.65 -22.07 -31.83
CA ALA A 83 -2.03 -22.34 -31.42
C ALA A 83 -2.99 -21.24 -31.88
N ALA A 84 -2.63 -19.97 -31.66
CA ALA A 84 -3.42 -18.81 -32.07
C ALA A 84 -3.66 -18.79 -33.60
N ARG A 85 -2.63 -19.06 -34.40
CA ARG A 85 -2.75 -19.10 -35.87
C ARG A 85 -3.72 -20.16 -36.38
N ARG A 86 -3.83 -21.31 -35.71
CA ARG A 86 -4.82 -22.34 -36.07
C ARG A 86 -6.25 -21.85 -35.88
N GLU A 87 -6.47 -20.94 -34.93
CA GLU A 87 -7.74 -20.27 -34.68
C GLU A 87 -7.91 -18.98 -35.51
N GLY A 88 -7.02 -18.72 -36.48
CA GLY A 88 -7.06 -17.52 -37.32
C GLY A 88 -6.63 -16.23 -36.61
N LEU A 89 -5.98 -16.33 -35.44
CA LEU A 89 -5.49 -15.20 -34.66
C LEU A 89 -3.99 -14.97 -34.91
N ASP A 90 -3.55 -13.71 -34.86
CA ASP A 90 -2.13 -13.35 -34.96
C ASP A 90 -1.69 -12.53 -33.74
N LEU A 91 -0.43 -12.69 -33.34
CA LEU A 91 0.09 -11.93 -32.19
C LEU A 91 0.16 -10.42 -32.47
N SER A 92 0.18 -10.02 -33.75
CA SER A 92 0.09 -8.62 -34.15
C SER A 92 -1.26 -7.96 -33.79
N SER A 93 -2.31 -8.76 -33.57
CA SER A 93 -3.63 -8.23 -33.17
C SER A 93 -3.79 -8.08 -31.66
N LEU A 94 -2.76 -8.37 -30.86
CA LEU A 94 -2.81 -8.21 -29.42
C LEU A 94 -2.93 -6.72 -29.04
N THR A 95 -3.94 -6.40 -28.24
CA THR A 95 -4.13 -5.03 -27.73
C THR A 95 -3.30 -4.76 -26.47
N ALA A 96 -2.95 -5.81 -25.72
CA ALA A 96 -2.13 -5.73 -24.51
C ALA A 96 -1.65 -7.13 -24.08
N VAL A 97 -0.62 -7.14 -23.22
CA VAL A 97 -0.11 -8.33 -22.53
C VAL A 97 -0.11 -8.06 -21.03
N LEU A 98 -0.65 -9.00 -20.25
CA LEU A 98 -0.70 -8.92 -18.79
C LEU A 98 0.20 -10.01 -18.17
N PRO A 99 1.43 -9.67 -17.74
CA PRO A 99 2.25 -10.61 -16.97
C PRO A 99 1.65 -10.86 -15.58
N VAL A 100 1.53 -12.13 -15.20
CA VAL A 100 1.00 -12.57 -13.89
C VAL A 100 1.96 -13.58 -13.23
N GLY A 101 1.95 -13.64 -11.91
CA GLY A 101 2.80 -14.49 -11.08
C GLY A 101 4.12 -13.84 -10.66
N GLY A 102 4.73 -14.33 -9.57
CA GLY A 102 5.90 -13.70 -8.95
C GLY A 102 7.16 -13.63 -9.81
N THR A 103 7.42 -14.64 -10.65
CA THR A 103 8.55 -14.61 -11.57
C THR A 103 8.43 -13.49 -12.61
N SER A 104 7.21 -13.05 -12.93
CA SER A 104 7.00 -11.95 -13.88
C SER A 104 7.41 -10.57 -13.33
N CYS A 105 7.65 -10.46 -12.02
CA CYS A 105 8.25 -9.28 -11.40
C CYS A 105 9.71 -9.06 -11.80
N LEU A 106 10.39 -10.07 -12.35
CA LEU A 106 11.77 -9.93 -12.80
C LEU A 106 11.86 -8.95 -14.00
N PRO A 107 12.71 -7.90 -13.94
CA PRO A 107 12.87 -6.97 -15.05
C PRO A 107 13.28 -7.64 -16.38
N LEU A 108 13.99 -8.77 -16.31
CA LEU A 108 14.32 -9.60 -17.46
C LEU A 108 13.08 -10.08 -18.22
N VAL A 109 12.03 -10.54 -17.52
CA VAL A 109 10.81 -11.08 -18.13
C VAL A 109 10.04 -9.98 -18.85
N ARG A 110 9.94 -8.79 -18.22
CA ARG A 110 9.32 -7.62 -18.84
C ARG A 110 10.03 -7.20 -20.12
N ARG A 111 11.37 -7.08 -20.08
CA ARG A 111 12.17 -6.73 -21.27
C ARG A 111 12.04 -7.78 -22.37
N TRP A 112 12.00 -9.07 -22.01
CA TRP A 112 11.76 -10.15 -22.96
C TRP A 112 10.40 -10.01 -23.64
N LEU A 113 9.32 -9.73 -22.91
CA LEU A 113 8.00 -9.48 -23.49
C LEU A 113 8.01 -8.29 -24.45
N GLU A 114 8.58 -7.16 -24.03
CA GLU A 114 8.66 -5.93 -24.84
C GLU A 114 9.47 -6.15 -26.13
N GLN A 115 10.52 -6.97 -26.09
CA GLN A 115 11.34 -7.34 -27.26
C GLN A 115 10.62 -8.30 -28.21
N ARG A 116 9.85 -9.27 -27.68
CA ARG A 116 9.17 -10.29 -28.48
C ARG A 116 7.81 -9.87 -29.02
N LEU A 117 7.17 -8.89 -28.38
CA LEU A 117 5.87 -8.35 -28.75
C LEU A 117 5.98 -6.82 -28.91
N PRO A 118 6.78 -6.35 -29.89
CA PRO A 118 6.99 -4.92 -30.08
C PRO A 118 5.67 -4.21 -30.40
N GLY A 119 5.43 -3.08 -29.73
CA GLY A 119 4.23 -2.27 -29.92
C GLY A 119 2.99 -2.75 -29.15
N VAL A 120 3.06 -3.91 -28.48
CA VAL A 120 1.97 -4.40 -27.62
C VAL A 120 2.19 -3.86 -26.19
N PRO A 121 1.25 -3.09 -25.62
CA PRO A 121 1.36 -2.58 -24.25
C PRO A 121 1.53 -3.72 -23.22
N CYS A 122 2.54 -3.62 -22.36
CA CYS A 122 2.79 -4.55 -21.27
C CYS A 122 2.23 -4.00 -19.93
N CYS A 123 1.14 -4.58 -19.45
CA CYS A 123 0.35 -4.10 -18.33
C CYS A 123 0.80 -4.68 -16.97
N ALA A 124 2.03 -4.41 -16.52
CA ALA A 124 2.61 -5.05 -15.33
C ALA A 124 2.22 -4.44 -13.96
N ARG A 125 0.96 -4.01 -13.76
CA ARG A 125 0.56 -3.26 -12.56
C ARG A 125 0.54 -4.08 -11.26
N GLN A 126 0.09 -5.34 -11.33
CA GLN A 126 -0.15 -6.16 -10.14
C GLN A 126 0.09 -7.67 -10.40
N PRO A 127 1.30 -8.07 -10.81
CA PRO A 127 1.57 -9.46 -11.21
C PRO A 127 1.25 -10.48 -10.10
N LEU A 128 1.44 -10.13 -8.83
CA LEU A 128 1.20 -11.02 -7.69
C LEU A 128 -0.29 -11.21 -7.37
N THR A 129 -1.11 -10.18 -7.55
CA THR A 129 -2.50 -10.17 -7.09
C THR A 129 -3.52 -10.23 -8.23
N ALA A 130 -3.11 -10.09 -9.49
CA ALA A 130 -4.00 -10.02 -10.65
C ALA A 130 -4.98 -11.21 -10.74
N VAL A 131 -4.55 -12.42 -10.40
CA VAL A 131 -5.42 -13.61 -10.41
C VAL A 131 -6.52 -13.50 -9.34
N ALA A 132 -6.15 -13.10 -8.12
CA ALA A 132 -7.11 -12.92 -7.03
C ALA A 132 -8.11 -11.80 -7.33
N TYR A 133 -7.63 -10.65 -7.82
CA TYR A 133 -8.49 -9.56 -8.27
C TYR A 133 -9.43 -9.98 -9.40
N GLY A 134 -8.94 -10.74 -10.38
CA GLY A 134 -9.76 -11.27 -11.47
C GLY A 134 -10.87 -12.20 -10.98
N ALA A 135 -10.56 -13.11 -10.05
CA ALA A 135 -11.56 -14.00 -9.45
C ALA A 135 -12.63 -13.23 -8.67
N LEU A 136 -12.22 -12.22 -7.89
CA LEU A 136 -13.13 -11.39 -7.11
C LEU A 136 -14.01 -10.52 -8.00
N ALA A 137 -13.47 -9.95 -9.09
CA ALA A 137 -14.23 -9.15 -10.04
C ALA A 137 -15.34 -9.95 -10.77
N LEU A 138 -15.19 -11.27 -10.91
CA LEU A 138 -16.19 -12.15 -11.47
C LEU A 138 -17.29 -12.55 -10.45
N THR A 139 -17.13 -12.18 -9.18
CA THR A 139 -18.10 -12.50 -8.12
C THR A 139 -19.12 -11.37 -7.98
N PRO A 140 -20.42 -11.61 -8.25
CA PRO A 140 -21.44 -10.56 -8.15
C PRO A 140 -21.48 -9.94 -6.76
N ASN A 141 -21.60 -8.61 -6.71
CA ASN A 141 -21.68 -7.81 -5.47
C ASN A 141 -20.46 -7.88 -4.55
N VAL A 142 -19.33 -8.44 -4.99
CA VAL A 142 -18.06 -8.37 -4.25
C VAL A 142 -17.26 -7.18 -4.76
N GLN A 143 -16.97 -6.25 -3.86
CA GLN A 143 -16.01 -5.17 -4.09
C GLN A 143 -14.81 -5.39 -3.19
N VAL A 144 -13.61 -5.41 -3.79
CA VAL A 144 -12.37 -5.34 -3.01
C VAL A 144 -12.13 -3.88 -2.68
N ARG A 145 -12.09 -3.57 -1.38
CA ARG A 145 -11.71 -2.25 -0.89
C ARG A 145 -10.54 -2.42 0.06
N ASP A 146 -9.57 -1.54 -0.05
CA ASP A 146 -8.53 -1.43 0.94
C ASP A 146 -9.10 -0.84 2.24
N VAL A 147 -8.46 -1.16 3.35
CA VAL A 147 -8.84 -0.69 4.68
C VAL A 147 -7.69 0.11 5.30
N LEU A 148 -8.02 1.03 6.21
CA LEU A 148 -7.03 1.78 6.95
C LEU A 148 -6.26 0.85 7.90
N SER A 149 -4.93 0.98 7.96
CA SER A 149 -4.15 0.25 8.96
C SER A 149 -4.14 0.97 10.31
N ARG A 150 -4.38 2.30 10.32
CA ARG A 150 -4.48 3.12 11.53
C ARG A 150 -5.72 4.02 11.50
N GLY A 151 -6.24 4.35 12.68
CA GLY A 151 -7.31 5.32 12.82
C GLY A 151 -6.80 6.77 12.79
N VAL A 152 -7.72 7.71 12.77
CA VAL A 152 -7.45 9.16 12.85
C VAL A 152 -8.34 9.76 13.93
N ALA A 153 -7.79 10.64 14.77
CA ALA A 153 -8.53 11.38 15.77
C ALA A 153 -8.27 12.89 15.69
N LEU A 154 -9.28 13.68 16.05
CA LEU A 154 -9.25 15.14 16.17
C LEU A 154 -9.18 15.55 17.64
N ARG A 155 -8.24 16.43 17.98
CA ARG A 155 -8.18 17.02 19.32
C ARG A 155 -9.26 18.09 19.45
N TYR A 156 -9.97 18.08 20.57
CA TYR A 156 -10.95 19.11 20.90
C TYR A 156 -10.87 19.49 22.39
N TRP A 157 -11.44 20.64 22.74
CA TRP A 157 -11.55 21.08 24.13
C TRP A 157 -12.90 20.65 24.71
N ASP A 158 -12.90 19.79 25.74
CA ASP A 158 -14.10 19.43 26.48
C ASP A 158 -14.34 20.45 27.61
N ARG A 159 -15.43 21.21 27.51
CA ARG A 159 -15.80 22.20 28.51
C ARG A 159 -16.22 21.61 29.84
N ARG A 160 -16.78 20.40 29.88
CA ARG A 160 -17.22 19.77 31.13
C ARG A 160 -16.01 19.30 31.94
N GLN A 161 -15.01 18.79 31.26
CA GLN A 161 -13.78 18.29 31.88
C GLN A 161 -12.69 19.36 32.03
N GLN A 162 -12.85 20.51 31.36
CA GLN A 162 -11.84 21.57 31.29
C GLN A 162 -10.47 21.02 30.84
N ALA A 163 -10.50 20.15 29.83
CA ALA A 163 -9.32 19.46 29.33
C ALA A 163 -9.40 19.22 27.82
N TYR A 164 -8.24 19.00 27.19
CA TYR A 164 -8.20 18.51 25.82
C TYR A 164 -8.48 17.01 25.76
N CYS A 165 -9.37 16.63 24.86
CA CYS A 165 -9.73 15.24 24.59
C CYS A 165 -9.57 14.93 23.09
N TRP A 166 -9.64 13.65 22.75
CA TRP A 166 -9.57 13.17 21.37
C TRP A 166 -10.92 12.63 20.93
N HIS A 167 -11.35 13.05 19.75
CA HIS A 167 -12.54 12.55 19.08
C HIS A 167 -12.11 11.70 17.87
N PRO A 168 -12.38 10.38 17.87
CA PRO A 168 -12.01 9.52 16.75
C PRO A 168 -12.84 9.90 15.52
N LEU A 169 -12.15 10.14 14.40
CA LEU A 169 -12.75 10.38 13.08
C LEU A 169 -12.93 9.06 12.32
N TYR A 170 -11.85 8.28 12.23
CA TYR A 170 -11.81 7.03 11.48
C TYR A 170 -11.09 5.96 12.28
N TRP A 171 -11.45 4.70 12.06
CA TRP A 171 -10.88 3.55 12.75
C TRP A 171 -10.02 2.70 11.82
N ALA A 172 -9.03 2.00 12.39
CA ALA A 172 -8.33 0.95 11.67
C ALA A 172 -9.32 -0.14 11.23
N GLY A 173 -9.14 -0.69 10.04
CA GLY A 173 -10.03 -1.66 9.42
C GLY A 173 -11.21 -1.05 8.66
N GLN A 174 -11.43 0.27 8.75
CA GLN A 174 -12.46 0.93 7.96
C GLN A 174 -12.04 1.04 6.48
N PRO A 175 -12.93 0.75 5.51
CA PRO A 175 -12.59 0.83 4.10
C PRO A 175 -12.42 2.27 3.62
N TRP A 176 -11.57 2.45 2.63
CA TRP A 176 -11.44 3.70 1.86
C TRP A 176 -11.56 3.41 0.34
N PRO A 177 -12.01 4.38 -0.48
CA PRO A 177 -12.46 5.74 -0.13
C PRO A 177 -13.73 5.76 0.75
N THR A 178 -13.99 6.88 1.42
CA THR A 178 -15.27 7.08 2.14
C THR A 178 -16.40 7.38 1.16
N GLU A 179 -17.54 6.71 1.30
CA GLU A 179 -18.72 6.96 0.46
C GLU A 179 -19.37 8.32 0.70
N SER A 180 -19.29 8.82 1.94
CA SER A 180 -19.79 10.12 2.34
C SER A 180 -18.88 10.71 3.43
N PRO A 181 -18.70 12.04 3.47
CA PRO A 181 -17.83 12.66 4.45
C PRO A 181 -18.37 12.56 5.88
N LEU A 182 -17.48 12.33 6.84
CA LEU A 182 -17.77 12.46 8.26
C LEU A 182 -17.88 13.94 8.64
N GLN A 183 -19.02 14.32 9.20
CA GLN A 183 -19.31 15.70 9.54
C GLN A 183 -19.20 15.96 11.05
N ILE A 184 -18.44 16.98 11.42
CA ILE A 184 -18.31 17.48 12.79
C ILE A 184 -18.67 18.95 12.83
N ARG A 185 -19.48 19.33 13.82
CA ARG A 185 -19.79 20.72 14.10
C ARG A 185 -18.94 21.21 15.25
N LEU A 186 -18.36 22.39 15.08
CA LEU A 186 -17.52 23.02 16.09
C LEU A 186 -18.03 24.42 16.42
N ALA A 187 -17.90 24.75 17.69
CA ALA A 187 -18.17 26.06 18.25
C ALA A 187 -16.86 26.67 18.81
N PRO A 188 -16.75 28.00 18.87
CA PRO A 188 -15.68 28.68 19.62
C PRO A 188 -15.64 28.19 21.06
N ALA A 189 -14.46 28.06 21.67
CA ALA A 189 -14.35 27.79 23.10
C ALA A 189 -14.65 29.07 23.92
N HIS A 190 -14.19 30.22 23.43
CA HIS A 190 -14.33 31.53 24.08
C HIS A 190 -15.04 32.55 23.19
N ALA A 191 -15.60 33.58 23.81
CA ALA A 191 -16.21 34.70 23.08
C ALA A 191 -15.13 35.44 22.28
N ASN A 192 -15.48 35.90 21.08
CA ASN A 192 -14.58 36.61 20.16
C ASN A 192 -13.33 35.82 19.77
N GLN A 193 -13.35 34.49 19.88
CA GLN A 193 -12.23 33.66 19.45
C GLN A 193 -12.07 33.77 17.93
N PRO A 194 -10.89 34.17 17.42
CA PRO A 194 -10.72 34.48 16.00
C PRO A 194 -10.63 33.23 15.11
N ALA A 195 -10.19 32.10 15.66
CA ALA A 195 -9.99 30.87 14.90
C ALA A 195 -9.94 29.62 15.81
N LEU A 196 -10.13 28.44 15.22
CA LEU A 196 -9.90 27.12 15.84
C LEU A 196 -8.57 26.52 15.38
N GLU A 197 -7.85 25.88 16.29
CA GLU A 197 -6.67 25.08 15.94
C GLU A 197 -7.11 23.69 15.46
N LEU A 198 -6.57 23.23 14.32
CA LEU A 198 -6.81 21.87 13.81
C LEU A 198 -5.62 20.98 14.19
N VAL A 199 -5.84 20.04 15.12
CA VAL A 199 -4.81 19.10 15.58
C VAL A 199 -5.32 17.68 15.44
N LEU A 200 -4.59 16.88 14.66
CA LEU A 200 -4.91 15.48 14.40
C LEU A 200 -3.87 14.54 15.06
N ALA A 201 -4.27 13.28 15.24
CA ALA A 201 -3.39 12.20 15.62
C ALA A 201 -3.77 10.90 14.88
N GLU A 202 -2.76 10.08 14.59
CA GLU A 202 -2.97 8.69 14.20
C GLU A 202 -3.24 7.83 15.44
N VAL A 203 -4.31 7.03 15.38
CA VAL A 203 -4.72 6.11 16.43
C VAL A 203 -4.24 4.71 16.07
N SER A 204 -3.45 4.08 16.94
CA SER A 204 -3.03 2.69 16.76
C SER A 204 -4.21 1.75 16.99
N ALA A 205 -4.31 0.66 16.23
CA ALA A 205 -5.26 -0.40 16.52
C ALA A 205 -4.92 -1.05 17.89
N ASP A 206 -5.95 -1.36 18.69
CA ASP A 206 -5.81 -2.05 19.98
C ASP A 206 -5.28 -3.50 19.85
N LEU A 207 -5.27 -4.04 18.62
CA LEU A 207 -4.90 -5.40 18.31
C LEU A 207 -3.96 -5.45 17.11
N ARG A 208 -2.70 -5.84 17.37
CA ARG A 208 -1.76 -6.28 16.33
C ARG A 208 -1.79 -7.79 16.29
N ARG A 209 -2.26 -8.33 15.18
CA ARG A 209 -2.14 -9.75 14.84
C ARG A 209 -1.01 -9.89 13.84
N GLU A 210 0.09 -10.48 14.29
CA GLU A 210 1.21 -10.77 13.41
C GLU A 210 1.24 -12.28 13.10
N VAL A 211 1.55 -12.62 11.86
CA VAL A 211 1.81 -14.01 11.48
C VAL A 211 3.30 -14.24 11.66
N VAL A 212 3.66 -14.98 12.71
CA VAL A 212 5.04 -15.37 12.97
C VAL A 212 5.23 -16.81 12.53
N PHE A 213 6.32 -17.10 11.82
CA PHE A 213 6.67 -18.45 11.44
C PHE A 213 7.51 -19.10 12.54
N VAL A 214 6.90 -20.01 13.30
CA VAL A 214 7.58 -20.83 14.31
C VAL A 214 7.70 -22.24 13.75
N ASP A 215 8.94 -22.74 13.63
CA ASP A 215 9.24 -24.05 13.04
C ASP A 215 8.64 -24.26 11.64
N GLY A 216 8.56 -23.18 10.85
CA GLY A 216 8.01 -23.22 9.49
C GLY A 216 6.48 -23.25 9.40
N GLN A 217 5.76 -23.23 10.52
CA GLN A 217 4.31 -23.12 10.54
C GLN A 217 3.86 -21.69 10.84
N PRO A 218 2.89 -21.14 10.10
CA PRO A 218 2.33 -19.82 10.42
C PRO A 218 1.53 -19.92 11.71
N GLN A 219 1.98 -19.21 12.74
CA GLN A 219 1.24 -19.05 13.99
C GLN A 219 0.76 -17.60 14.10
N LEU A 220 -0.50 -17.44 14.51
CA LEU A 220 -1.07 -16.14 14.79
C LEU A 220 -0.61 -15.73 16.21
N VAL A 221 0.22 -14.70 16.29
CA VAL A 221 0.60 -14.10 17.57
C VAL A 221 -0.24 -12.85 17.76
N GLU A 222 -1.03 -12.83 18.82
CA GLU A 222 -1.80 -11.67 19.23
C GLU A 222 -0.98 -10.91 20.27
N GLU A 223 -0.34 -9.82 19.85
CA GLU A 223 0.30 -8.94 20.81
C GLU A 223 -0.76 -8.03 21.42
N GLN A 224 -0.89 -8.09 22.74
CA GLN A 224 -1.58 -7.06 23.51
C GLN A 224 -0.78 -5.77 23.33
N SER A 225 -1.19 -4.95 22.35
CA SER A 225 -0.63 -3.62 22.21
C SER A 225 -0.98 -2.80 23.46
N PRO A 226 -0.09 -1.93 23.95
CA PRO A 226 -0.49 -0.93 24.94
C PRO A 226 -1.70 -0.16 24.40
N ALA A 227 -2.59 0.29 25.30
CA ALA A 227 -3.81 1.02 24.96
C ALA A 227 -3.58 2.04 23.82
N ALA A 228 -4.48 2.08 22.82
CA ALA A 228 -4.35 2.88 21.61
C ALA A 228 -3.53 4.19 21.79
N GLY A 229 -2.26 4.15 21.39
CA GLY A 229 -1.39 5.32 21.46
C GLY A 229 -1.77 6.35 20.39
N MET A 230 -1.90 7.61 20.81
CA MET A 230 -2.12 8.77 19.94
C MET A 230 -0.77 9.27 19.41
N ASN A 231 -0.49 9.10 18.12
CA ASN A 231 0.72 9.62 17.50
C ASN A 231 0.40 10.96 16.83
N PRO A 232 1.11 12.06 17.15
CA PRO A 232 0.84 13.35 16.54
C PRO A 232 0.89 13.30 15.01
N TRP A 233 -0.02 14.03 14.35
CA TRP A 233 0.04 14.18 12.90
C TRP A 233 1.38 14.79 12.48
N PRO A 234 2.01 14.31 11.39
CA PRO A 234 3.33 14.79 10.97
C PRO A 234 3.34 16.25 10.50
N THR A 235 2.16 16.81 10.19
CA THR A 235 2.00 18.14 9.62
C THR A 235 1.12 19.00 10.52
N THR A 236 1.48 20.26 10.67
CA THR A 236 0.67 21.29 11.32
C THR A 236 -0.17 22.04 10.30
N PHE A 237 -1.37 22.45 10.68
CA PHE A 237 -2.32 23.10 9.79
C PHE A 237 -2.55 24.55 10.19
N PRO A 238 -2.83 25.45 9.23
CA PRO A 238 -3.22 26.81 9.54
C PRO A 238 -4.53 26.82 10.34
N PRO A 239 -4.70 27.74 11.30
CA PRO A 239 -5.92 27.82 12.09
C PRO A 239 -7.15 28.10 11.20
N LEU A 240 -8.28 27.53 11.61
CA LEU A 240 -9.55 27.63 10.89
C LEU A 240 -10.28 28.90 11.33
N PRO A 241 -10.46 29.89 10.44
CA PRO A 241 -11.06 31.17 10.82
C PRO A 241 -12.49 30.97 11.30
N LEU A 242 -12.84 31.62 12.41
CA LEU A 242 -14.20 31.64 12.95
C LEU A 242 -14.95 32.88 12.46
N PRO A 243 -16.27 32.78 12.23
CA PRO A 243 -17.10 33.97 11.97
C PRO A 243 -17.06 34.94 13.15
N GLU A 244 -16.99 36.26 12.89
CA GLU A 244 -16.90 37.31 13.92
C GLU A 244 -18.00 37.23 15.00
N GLN A 245 -19.19 36.77 14.62
CA GLN A 245 -20.37 36.69 15.50
C GLN A 245 -20.50 35.35 16.24
N ALA A 246 -19.54 34.43 16.09
CA ALA A 246 -19.62 33.12 16.68
C ALA A 246 -19.52 33.18 18.21
N GLN A 247 -20.51 32.59 18.89
CA GLN A 247 -20.55 32.55 20.35
C GLN A 247 -20.19 31.17 20.90
N PRO A 248 -19.62 31.09 22.10
CA PRO A 248 -19.40 29.82 22.79
C PRO A 248 -20.68 28.99 22.90
N GLY A 249 -20.63 27.75 22.39
CA GLY A 249 -21.75 26.80 22.48
C GLY A 249 -22.75 26.92 21.33
N GLN A 250 -22.50 27.83 20.39
CA GLN A 250 -23.22 27.92 19.12
C GLN A 250 -22.36 27.29 18.02
N ASP A 251 -22.92 26.30 17.33
CA ASP A 251 -22.28 25.70 16.15
C ASP A 251 -21.93 26.79 15.13
N ALA A 252 -20.65 26.91 14.79
CA ALA A 252 -20.14 27.97 13.93
C ALA A 252 -19.53 27.45 12.63
N LEU A 253 -18.89 26.27 12.69
CA LEU A 253 -18.25 25.62 11.55
C LEU A 253 -18.77 24.18 11.41
N LEU A 254 -18.95 23.74 10.16
CA LEU A 254 -19.12 22.36 9.78
C LEU A 254 -17.86 21.88 9.06
N LEU A 255 -17.20 20.89 9.64
CA LEU A 255 -16.02 20.23 9.11
C LEU A 255 -16.46 18.90 8.50
N ALA A 256 -16.26 18.72 7.21
CA ALA A 256 -16.58 17.50 6.49
C ALA A 256 -15.27 16.81 6.07
N PHE A 257 -14.93 15.72 6.75
CA PHE A 257 -13.73 14.93 6.48
C PHE A 257 -14.06 13.80 5.50
N SER A 258 -13.21 13.54 4.52
CA SER A 258 -13.36 12.40 3.58
C SER A 258 -12.01 11.74 3.31
N ILE A 259 -12.02 10.47 2.95
CA ILE A 259 -10.83 9.75 2.48
C ILE A 259 -10.98 9.50 0.99
N THR A 260 -10.01 9.99 0.20
CA THR A 260 -10.03 9.87 -1.27
C THR A 260 -9.57 8.50 -1.76
N ASP A 261 -9.70 8.28 -3.07
CA ASP A 261 -9.18 7.09 -3.76
C ASP A 261 -7.64 6.99 -3.71
N GLU A 262 -6.94 8.10 -3.49
CA GLU A 262 -5.50 8.14 -3.28
C GLU A 262 -5.12 7.91 -1.81
N ARG A 263 -6.10 7.59 -0.94
CA ARG A 263 -5.91 7.41 0.51
C ARG A 263 -5.42 8.70 1.19
N HIS A 264 -5.93 9.85 0.76
CA HIS A 264 -5.66 11.14 1.40
C HIS A 264 -6.84 11.57 2.28
N LEU A 265 -6.54 12.15 3.45
CA LEU A 265 -7.56 12.76 4.31
C LEU A 265 -7.83 14.17 3.83
N HIS A 266 -9.03 14.43 3.33
CA HIS A 266 -9.47 15.75 2.92
C HIS A 266 -10.42 16.36 3.94
N LEU A 267 -10.39 17.69 4.07
CA LEU A 267 -11.29 18.47 4.92
C LEU A 267 -11.94 19.59 4.12
N GLN A 268 -13.27 19.61 4.09
CA GLN A 268 -14.05 20.72 3.61
C GLN A 268 -14.65 21.50 4.79
N ILE A 269 -14.65 22.84 4.72
CA ILE A 269 -15.07 23.70 5.83
C ILE A 269 -16.16 24.65 5.38
N THR A 270 -17.32 24.56 6.05
CA THR A 270 -18.48 25.41 5.77
C THR A 270 -18.81 26.27 7.00
N SER A 271 -19.09 27.55 6.79
CA SER A 271 -19.62 28.41 7.85
C SER A 271 -21.11 28.13 8.06
N LEU A 272 -21.50 27.94 9.34
CA LEU A 272 -22.90 27.77 9.74
C LEU A 272 -23.57 29.10 10.11
N LEU A 273 -22.80 30.18 10.22
CA LEU A 273 -23.29 31.51 10.58
C LEU A 273 -23.32 32.41 9.35
N HIS A 274 -24.27 33.35 9.32
CA HIS A 274 -24.44 34.27 8.21
C HIS A 274 -23.27 35.28 8.19
N GLY A 275 -22.68 35.49 7.02
CA GLY A 275 -21.82 36.67 6.81
C GLY A 275 -22.65 37.95 6.75
N LYS A 276 -22.02 39.11 6.98
CA LYS A 276 -22.65 40.45 6.87
C LYS A 276 -23.37 40.69 5.51
N HIS A 277 -23.13 39.88 4.48
CA HIS A 277 -23.79 39.91 3.17
C HIS A 277 -24.19 38.53 2.59
N GLY A 278 -24.83 37.65 3.37
CA GLY A 278 -25.67 36.60 2.77
C GLY A 278 -25.45 35.17 3.26
N LYS A 279 -26.45 34.36 2.86
CA LYS A 279 -26.83 32.96 3.10
C LYS A 279 -25.94 32.07 4.00
N PRO A 280 -26.57 31.25 4.88
CA PRO A 280 -25.84 30.25 5.65
C PRO A 280 -25.28 29.18 4.70
N GLY A 281 -24.09 28.65 4.99
CA GLY A 281 -23.47 27.60 4.18
C GLY A 281 -22.39 28.05 3.19
N ALA A 282 -21.81 29.25 3.34
CA ALA A 282 -20.67 29.66 2.51
C ALA A 282 -19.41 28.85 2.88
N GLU A 283 -18.76 28.29 1.86
CA GLU A 283 -17.49 27.57 2.00
C GLU A 283 -16.38 28.56 2.33
N LEU A 284 -15.67 28.34 3.45
CA LEU A 284 -14.68 29.29 3.95
C LEU A 284 -13.30 29.09 3.32
N LYS A 285 -12.99 27.84 2.95
CA LYS A 285 -11.77 27.40 2.25
C LYS A 285 -12.17 26.19 1.41
N GLY A 286 -11.68 26.08 0.17
CA GLY A 286 -11.81 24.87 -0.63
C GLY A 286 -11.19 23.65 0.10
N PRO A 287 -11.40 22.42 -0.40
CA PRO A 287 -10.97 21.21 0.30
C PRO A 287 -9.48 21.25 0.62
N LEU A 288 -9.14 21.17 1.90
CA LEU A 288 -7.76 21.05 2.36
C LEU A 288 -7.36 19.57 2.30
N ASP A 289 -6.30 19.27 1.57
CA ASP A 289 -5.61 17.98 1.68
C ASP A 289 -4.77 17.98 2.97
N LEU A 290 -5.15 17.11 3.91
CA LEU A 290 -4.49 16.94 5.21
C LEU A 290 -3.38 15.87 5.16
N GLY A 291 -3.16 15.25 4.00
CA GLY A 291 -2.08 14.32 3.73
C GLY A 291 -2.51 12.85 3.64
N PRO A 292 -1.55 11.96 3.30
CA PRO A 292 -1.80 10.54 3.12
C PRO A 292 -2.06 9.82 4.44
N LEU A 293 -2.92 8.81 4.40
CA LEU A 293 -3.20 7.89 5.52
C LEU A 293 -2.38 6.60 5.40
N ARG A 294 -2.20 5.93 6.53
CA ARG A 294 -1.55 4.61 6.64
C ARG A 294 -2.58 3.49 6.79
#